data_AF-A0A539D134-F1
#
_entry.id   AF-A0A539D134-F1
#
_cell.length_a   1.000
_cell.length_b   1.000
_cell.length_c   1.000
_cell.angle_alpha   90.00
_cell.angle_beta   90.00
_cell.angle_gamma   90.00
#
_symmetry.space_group_name_H-M   'P 1'
#
loop_
_entity.id
_entity.type
_entity.pdbx_description
1 polymer ?
#
loop_
_entity_poly.entity_id
_entity_poly.type
_entity_poly.pdbx_seq_one_letter_code
_entity_poly.pdbx_strand_id
1 'polypeptide(L)'
;MVLVQLVPASRTAGPVPRPSELLALAHNPGTEARQRLLLGVVALCDACPPSGELSPVLGEIFLTLARQAEREVRKALSEKLAHAEWAPAALVNVLALDEIEIARPILESSPILQD
;
A
#
# COMPACT_ATOMS: atom_id res chain seq x y z
N MET A 1 15.36 -18.62 -2.55
CA MET A 1 14.52 -17.87 -3.49
C MET A 1 13.12 -18.47 -3.43
N VAL A 2 12.26 -17.97 -2.53
CA VAL A 2 10.89 -18.48 -2.39
C VAL A 2 10.06 -17.85 -3.51
N LEU A 3 9.69 -18.64 -4.52
CA LEU A 3 8.65 -18.24 -5.45
C LEU A 3 7.33 -18.26 -4.67
N VAL A 4 6.87 -17.08 -4.23
CA VAL A 4 5.48 -16.89 -3.86
C VAL A 4 4.69 -16.98 -5.17
N GLN A 5 4.23 -18.19 -5.49
CA GLN A 5 3.25 -18.40 -6.55
C GLN A 5 1.97 -17.71 -6.10
N LEU A 6 1.78 -16.46 -6.54
CA LEU A 6 0.48 -15.81 -6.51
C LEU A 6 -0.39 -16.58 -7.51
N VAL A 7 -1.05 -17.64 -7.04
CA VAL A 7 -2.13 -18.28 -7.78
C VAL A 7 -3.12 -17.16 -8.13
N PRO A 8 -3.46 -16.92 -9.40
CA PRO A 8 -4.50 -15.97 -9.73
C PRO A 8 -5.80 -16.55 -9.17
N ALA A 9 -6.25 -16.02 -8.04
CA ALA A 9 -7.58 -16.30 -7.55
C ALA A 9 -8.54 -16.01 -8.71
N SER A 10 -9.33 -17.03 -9.08
CA SER A 10 -10.35 -16.94 -10.12
C SER A 10 -11.07 -15.61 -9.98
N ARG A 11 -10.98 -14.75 -11.02
CA ARG A 11 -11.63 -13.43 -11.03
C ARG A 11 -13.13 -13.67 -10.94
N THR A 12 -13.68 -13.68 -9.72
CA THR A 12 -15.10 -13.46 -9.53
C THR A 12 -15.33 -12.01 -9.95
N ALA A 13 -15.83 -11.82 -11.17
CA ALA A 13 -16.32 -10.53 -11.63
C ALA A 13 -17.49 -10.15 -10.72
N GLY A 14 -17.17 -9.48 -9.60
CA GLY A 14 -18.15 -8.78 -8.80
C GLY A 14 -18.82 -7.70 -9.65
N PRO A 15 -20.00 -7.22 -9.25
CA PRO A 15 -20.67 -6.13 -9.97
C PRO A 15 -19.71 -4.95 -10.09
N VAL A 16 -19.61 -4.37 -11.30
CA VAL A 16 -18.78 -3.20 -11.56
C VAL A 16 -19.23 -2.09 -10.60
N PRO A 17 -18.33 -1.54 -9.77
CA PRO A 17 -18.70 -0.56 -8.76
C PRO A 17 -19.21 0.72 -9.41
N ARG A 18 -20.19 1.38 -8.77
CA ARG A 18 -20.74 2.63 -9.30
C ARG A 18 -19.71 3.76 -9.18
N PRO A 19 -19.63 4.71 -10.15
CA PRO A 19 -18.69 5.82 -10.08
C PRO A 19 -18.78 6.62 -8.77
N SER A 20 -19.98 6.80 -8.20
CA SER A 20 -20.20 7.48 -6.93
C SER A 20 -19.58 6.73 -5.73
N GLU A 21 -19.56 5.40 -5.77
CA GLU A 21 -18.96 4.57 -4.72
C GLU A 21 -17.43 4.69 -4.77
N LEU A 22 -16.84 4.69 -5.97
CA LEU A 22 -15.40 4.91 -6.14
C LEU A 22 -14.98 6.32 -5.68
N LEU A 23 -15.77 7.34 -6.01
CA LEU A 23 -15.54 8.70 -5.54
C LEU A 23 -15.59 8.78 -4.01
N ALA A 24 -16.57 8.15 -3.36
CA ALA A 24 -16.64 8.12 -1.90
C ALA A 24 -15.40 7.47 -1.27
N LEU A 25 -14.90 6.38 -1.87
CA LEU A 25 -13.67 5.72 -1.42
C LEU A 25 -12.43 6.59 -1.65
N ALA A 26 -12.36 7.35 -2.76
CA ALA A 26 -11.26 8.26 -3.05
C ALA A 26 -11.15 9.43 -2.05
N HIS A 27 -12.28 9.88 -1.50
CA HIS A 27 -12.30 10.91 -0.45
C HIS A 27 -12.05 10.35 0.96
N ASN A 28 -11.97 9.03 1.11
CA ASN A 28 -11.74 8.38 2.40
C ASN A 28 -10.24 8.02 2.55
N PRO A 29 -9.51 8.62 3.52
CA PRO A 29 -8.08 8.40 3.67
C PRO A 29 -7.72 7.02 4.30
N GLY A 30 -8.70 6.22 4.72
CA GLY A 30 -8.49 4.95 5.40
C GLY A 30 -7.88 3.87 4.51
N THR A 31 -7.01 3.04 5.09
CA THR A 31 -6.32 1.93 4.40
C THR A 31 -7.30 0.94 3.76
N GLU A 32 -8.38 0.56 4.47
CA GLU A 32 -9.41 -0.32 3.91
C GLU A 32 -10.13 0.34 2.72
N ALA A 33 -10.44 1.63 2.82
CA ALA A 33 -11.10 2.36 1.73
C ALA A 33 -10.20 2.43 0.50
N ARG A 34 -8.89 2.63 0.69
CA ARG A 34 -7.89 2.62 -0.39
C ARG A 34 -7.76 1.26 -1.06
N GLN A 35 -7.74 0.18 -0.28
CA GLN A 35 -7.73 -1.18 -0.83
C GLN A 35 -8.99 -1.44 -1.67
N ARG A 36 -10.16 -1.04 -1.16
CA ARG A 36 -11.44 -1.16 -1.88
C ARG A 36 -11.47 -0.31 -3.14
N LEU A 37 -10.90 0.90 -3.11
CA LEU A 37 -10.76 1.77 -4.27
C LEU A 37 -9.90 1.10 -5.34
N LEU A 38 -8.72 0.59 -4.97
CA LEU A 38 -7.82 -0.11 -5.89
C LEU A 38 -8.53 -1.26 -6.60
N LEU A 39 -9.16 -2.16 -5.84
CA LEU A 39 -9.90 -3.29 -6.39
C LEU A 39 -11.06 -2.85 -7.30
N GLY A 40 -11.76 -1.77 -6.91
CA GLY A 40 -12.86 -1.23 -7.70
C GLY A 40 -12.41 -0.58 -9.02
N VAL A 41 -11.29 0.13 -9.02
CA VAL A 41 -10.69 0.72 -10.24
C VAL A 41 -10.17 -0.38 -11.16
N VAL A 42 -9.57 -1.46 -10.62
CA VAL A 42 -9.18 -2.64 -11.41
C VAL A 42 -10.41 -3.29 -12.07
N ALA A 43 -11.48 -3.52 -11.31
CA ALA A 43 -12.72 -4.09 -11.85
C ALA A 43 -13.33 -3.21 -12.95
N LEU A 44 -13.25 -1.88 -12.82
CA LEU A 44 -13.69 -0.95 -13.86
C LEU A 44 -12.83 -1.08 -15.13
N CYS A 45 -11.51 -1.17 -14.99
CA CYS A 45 -10.60 -1.35 -16.13
C CYS A 45 -10.78 -2.70 -16.82
N ASP A 46 -11.08 -3.76 -16.07
CA ASP A 46 -11.41 -5.07 -16.63
C ASP A 46 -12.71 -5.03 -17.46
N ALA A 47 -13.73 -4.32 -16.97
CA ALA A 47 -15.01 -4.18 -17.66
C ALA A 47 -14.96 -3.21 -18.85
N CYS A 48 -14.14 -2.16 -18.75
CA CYS A 48 -13.95 -1.14 -19.77
C CYS A 48 -12.47 -0.77 -19.84
N PRO A 49 -11.67 -1.50 -20.65
CA PRO A 49 -10.24 -1.23 -20.78
C PRO A 49 -9.99 0.22 -21.23
N PRO A 50 -9.13 0.96 -20.53
CA PRO A 50 -8.86 2.34 -20.88
C PRO A 50 -8.15 2.42 -22.24
N SER A 51 -8.47 3.47 -22.99
CA SER A 51 -7.86 3.75 -24.28
C SER A 51 -7.52 5.22 -24.42
N GLY A 52 -6.59 5.53 -25.34
CA GLY A 52 -6.13 6.90 -25.59
C GLY A 52 -5.55 7.57 -24.34
N GLU A 53 -5.92 8.83 -24.15
CA GLU A 53 -5.37 9.71 -23.11
C GLU A 53 -5.69 9.28 -21.67
N LEU A 54 -6.69 8.40 -21.46
CA LEU A 54 -7.06 7.91 -20.12
C LEU A 54 -6.10 6.85 -19.59
N SER A 55 -5.40 6.13 -20.46
CA SER A 55 -4.47 5.06 -20.07
C SER A 55 -3.32 5.54 -19.17
N PRO A 56 -2.57 6.60 -19.49
CA PRO A 56 -1.48 7.08 -18.63
C PRO A 56 -2.00 7.59 -17.27
N VAL A 57 -3.15 8.28 -17.24
CA VAL A 57 -3.77 8.78 -16.01
C VAL A 57 -4.12 7.65 -15.05
N LEU A 58 -4.70 6.56 -15.56
CA LEU A 58 -4.98 5.37 -14.75
C LEU A 58 -3.69 4.69 -14.25
N GLY A 59 -2.64 4.68 -15.07
CA GLY A 59 -1.31 4.24 -14.63
C GLY A 59 -0.80 5.02 -13.43
N GLU A 60 -0.90 6.36 -13.47
CA GLU A 60 -0.49 7.22 -12.34
C GLU A 60 -1.33 6.99 -11.08
N ILE A 61 -2.63 6.77 -11.24
CA ILE A 61 -3.53 6.42 -10.12
C ILE A 61 -3.06 5.11 -9.46
N PHE A 62 -2.82 4.06 -10.24
CA PHE A 62 -2.37 2.78 -9.70
C PHE A 62 -1.02 2.89 -8.99
N LEU A 63 -0.05 3.60 -9.59
CA LEU A 63 1.25 3.82 -8.96
C LEU A 63 1.13 4.61 -7.66
N THR A 64 0.23 5.59 -7.59
CA THR A 64 -0.02 6.37 -6.38
C THR A 64 -0.64 5.53 -5.28
N LEU A 65 -1.64 4.71 -5.61
CA LEU A 65 -2.25 3.78 -4.66
C LEU A 65 -1.25 2.75 -4.14
N ALA A 66 -0.40 2.20 -5.00
CA ALA A 66 0.63 1.23 -4.63
C ALA A 66 1.68 1.83 -3.69
N ARG A 67 2.23 3.01 -4.02
CA ARG A 67 3.20 3.73 -3.17
C ARG A 67 2.63 4.03 -1.79
N GLN A 68 1.36 4.44 -1.74
CA GLN A 68 0.70 4.75 -0.47
C GLN A 68 0.51 3.50 0.40
N ALA A 69 0.12 2.37 -0.20
CA ALA A 69 -0.02 1.11 0.52
C ALA A 69 1.34 0.63 1.07
N GLU A 70 2.41 0.74 0.27
CA GLU A 70 3.76 0.39 0.71
C GLU A 70 4.20 1.25 1.91
N ARG A 71 3.97 2.57 1.82
CA ARG A 71 4.25 3.52 2.90
C ARG A 71 3.51 3.16 4.19
N GLU A 72 2.24 2.80 4.10
CA GLU A 72 1.45 2.38 5.27
C GLU A 72 2.00 1.12 5.93
N VAL A 73 2.42 0.13 5.13
CA VAL A 73 3.05 -1.10 5.65
C VAL A 73 4.35 -0.77 6.38
N ARG A 74 5.23 0.04 5.78
CA ARG A 74 6.50 0.43 6.42
C ARG A 74 6.27 1.21 7.70
N LYS A 75 5.28 2.11 7.74
CA LYS A 75 4.88 2.83 8.96
C LYS A 75 4.38 1.87 10.05
N ALA A 76 3.49 0.95 9.70
CA ALA A 76 2.96 -0.03 10.66
C ALA A 76 4.05 -0.96 11.20
N LEU A 77 5.02 -1.34 10.36
CA LEU A 77 6.19 -2.10 10.81
C LEU A 77 7.05 -1.28 11.77
N SER A 78 7.33 -0.02 11.44
CA SER A 78 8.07 0.89 12.31
C SER A 78 7.45 1.00 13.69
N GLU A 79 6.15 1.29 13.77
CA GLU A 79 5.41 1.39 15.03
C GLU A 79 5.47 0.08 15.86
N LYS A 80 5.36 -1.08 15.19
CA LYS A 80 5.39 -2.39 15.86
C LYS A 80 6.78 -2.81 16.33
N LEU A 81 7.83 -2.44 15.60
CA LEU A 81 9.21 -2.86 15.87
C LEU A 81 9.96 -1.87 16.75
N ALA A 82 9.46 -0.64 16.91
CA ALA A 82 10.07 0.44 17.67
C ALA A 82 10.48 0.07 19.11
N HIS A 83 9.88 -0.95 19.73
CA HIS A 83 10.19 -1.35 21.11
C HIS A 83 10.60 -2.83 21.21
N ALA A 84 10.77 -3.50 20.07
CA ALA A 84 10.98 -4.95 20.03
C ALA A 84 12.48 -5.29 20.12
N GLU A 85 12.89 -5.91 21.23
CA GLU A 85 14.27 -6.38 21.45
C GLU A 85 14.71 -7.49 20.49
N TRP A 86 13.77 -8.18 19.83
CA TRP A 86 14.05 -9.22 18.86
C TRP A 86 14.11 -8.70 17.41
N ALA A 87 13.82 -7.41 17.18
CA ALA A 87 13.64 -6.88 15.83
C ALA A 87 14.92 -7.07 14.97
N PRO A 88 14.79 -7.51 13.70
CA PRO A 88 15.94 -7.70 12.84
C PRO A 88 16.68 -6.37 12.58
N ALA A 89 17.96 -6.29 12.97
CA ALA A 89 18.76 -5.06 12.89
C ALA A 89 18.79 -4.45 11.47
N ALA A 90 18.89 -5.27 10.43
CA ALA A 90 18.86 -4.79 9.04
C ALA A 90 17.54 -4.06 8.70
N LEU A 91 16.40 -4.57 9.18
CA LEU A 91 15.10 -3.94 8.95
C LEU A 91 14.94 -2.65 9.77
N VAL A 92 15.41 -2.65 11.02
CA VAL A 92 15.47 -1.44 11.87
C VAL A 92 16.24 -0.33 11.17
N ASN A 93 17.43 -0.63 10.62
CA ASN A 93 18.25 0.35 9.90
C ASN A 93 17.55 0.87 8.63
N VAL A 94 16.90 0.00 7.85
CA VAL A 94 16.15 0.43 6.66
C VAL A 94 15.02 1.38 7.05
N LEU A 95 14.25 1.06 8.10
CA LEU A 95 13.14 1.90 8.56
C LEU A 95 13.63 3.23 9.16
N ALA A 96 14.77 3.21 9.87
CA ALA A 96 15.40 4.42 10.43
C ALA A 96 15.88 5.41 9.35
N LEU A 97 16.19 4.92 8.15
CA LEU A 97 16.65 5.73 7.00
C LEU A 97 15.51 6.10 6.04
N ASP A 98 14.27 5.76 6.36
CA ASP A 98 13.09 6.11 5.57
C ASP A 98 12.67 7.57 5.80
N GLU A 99 11.58 8.01 5.18
CA GLU A 99 10.99 9.32 5.46
C GLU A 99 10.65 9.49 6.95
N ILE A 100 10.67 10.74 7.43
CA ILE A 100 10.65 11.04 8.86
C ILE A 100 9.41 10.50 9.60
N GLU A 101 8.26 10.40 8.94
CA GLU A 101 7.03 9.83 9.50
C GLU A 101 7.13 8.32 9.74
N ILE A 102 7.95 7.61 8.95
CA ILE A 102 8.24 6.18 9.11
C ILE A 102 9.42 5.98 10.06
N ALA A 103 10.47 6.78 9.94
CA ALA A 103 11.69 6.60 10.73
C ALA A 103 11.51 6.93 12.21
N ARG A 104 10.69 7.92 12.54
CA ARG A 104 10.59 8.48 13.89
C ARG A 104 10.36 7.48 15.02
N PRO A 105 9.40 6.53 14.95
CA PRO A 105 9.24 5.52 16.00
C PRO A 105 10.50 4.69 16.24
N ILE A 106 11.24 4.36 15.18
CA ILE A 106 12.51 3.64 15.30
C ILE A 106 13.58 4.51 15.95
N LEU A 107 13.77 5.74 15.45
CA LEU A 107 14.79 6.65 15.94
C LEU A 107 14.59 7.04 17.41
N GLU A 108 13.35 7.14 17.86
CA GLU A 108 13.02 7.57 19.22
C GLU A 108 13.07 6.45 20.26
N SER A 109 12.86 5.18 19.86
CA SER A 109 12.54 4.12 20.83
C SER A 109 13.25 2.78 20.61
N SER A 110 13.84 2.55 19.43
CA SER A 110 14.40 1.24 19.10
C SER A 110 15.57 0.88 20.02
N PRO A 111 15.49 -0.24 20.78
CA PRO A 111 16.62 -0.71 21.57
C PRO A 111 17.75 -1.31 20.69
N ILE A 112 17.46 -1.57 19.42
CA ILE A 112 18.38 -2.17 18.45
C ILE A 112 19.23 -1.11 17.75
N LEU A 113 18.72 0.12 17.64
CA LEU A 113 19.46 1.22 17.04
C LEU A 113 20.53 1.66 18.03
N GLN A 114 21.79 1.53 17.65
CA GLN A 114 22.95 1.93 18.44
C GLN A 114 23.67 3.06 17.67
N ASP A 115 24.29 3.98 18.40
CA ASP A 115 25.01 5.14 17.84
C ASP A 115 26.16 4.76 16.87
#